data_AF-D6X0N7-F1
#
_entry.id   AF-D6X0N7-F1
#
_cell.length_a   1.000
_cell.length_b   1.000
_cell.length_c   1.000
_cell.angle_alpha   90.00
_cell.angle_beta   90.00
_cell.angle_gamma   90.00
#
_symmetry.space_group_name_H-M   'P 1'
#
loop_
_entity.id
_entity.type
_entity.pdbx_description
1 polymer ?
#
loop_
_entity_poly.entity_id
_entity_poly.type
_entity_poly.pdbx_seq_one_letter_code
_entity_poly.pdbx_strand_id
1 'polypeptide(L)'
;MDVSTSPRNLRKRYNPESSASSAEFIGLETSWGSNKSSRPDSSLSKTFEDSYRRKQEESSESEDVSDSEDAREKSKDSLTYNKKRPELVKAKTTLKEANNYGLSRTYMALISVFLSLGVVLVWCGSVPELPATKMSIHLIQEKFPTQNDDIWLAFESGVNDVITRNRPSTFIFLYQEEAEGTLRKLLEQLSKYALCNIRDCSKKPIVLSDSELNSPQVVSDYGSLIEKYRDRLSENGVMIVKNLENVRGVSAQAFHTFCDEFTPLVEKSLFIFTMKVKELPRAGSMKFVDEYFRNKWTDIKIDTFNALITRITSMVVEVMP
;
A
#
# COMPACT_ATOMS: atom_id res chain seq x y z
N MET A 1 -5.18 77.31 -3.21
CA MET A 1 -6.65 77.41 -3.21
C MET A 1 -7.18 76.00 -3.38
N ASP A 2 -7.54 75.42 -2.26
CA ASP A 2 -8.10 74.08 -2.09
C ASP A 2 -9.45 73.92 -2.79
N VAL A 3 -9.70 72.76 -3.40
CA VAL A 3 -11.01 72.10 -3.30
C VAL A 3 -10.81 70.59 -3.27
N SER A 4 -10.96 70.06 -2.06
CA SER A 4 -11.08 68.64 -1.71
C SER A 4 -12.44 68.09 -2.20
N THR A 5 -12.44 66.90 -2.81
CA THR A 5 -13.66 66.13 -3.10
C THR A 5 -13.60 64.79 -2.37
N SER A 6 -14.59 64.58 -1.51
CA SER A 6 -14.81 63.38 -0.70
C SER A 6 -16.06 62.65 -1.20
N PRO A 7 -16.05 61.31 -1.39
CA PRO A 7 -17.26 60.55 -1.67
C PRO A 7 -17.88 59.96 -0.38
N ARG A 8 -19.17 60.26 -0.20
CA ARG A 8 -20.04 59.65 0.82
C ARG A 8 -20.33 58.18 0.47
N ASN A 9 -19.99 57.27 1.39
CA ASN A 9 -20.44 55.88 1.37
C ASN A 9 -21.79 55.75 2.11
N LEU A 10 -22.82 55.30 1.39
CA LEU A 10 -24.14 54.95 1.90
C LEU A 10 -24.09 53.54 2.51
N ARG A 11 -24.07 53.44 3.85
CA ARG A 11 -24.33 52.20 4.59
C ARG A 11 -25.84 51.94 4.66
N LYS A 12 -26.32 50.91 3.98
CA LYS A 12 -27.64 50.30 4.23
C LYS A 12 -27.58 49.53 5.55
N ARG A 13 -28.46 49.87 6.50
CA ARG A 13 -28.75 49.07 7.70
C ARG A 13 -29.65 47.91 7.29
N TYR A 14 -29.24 46.70 7.65
CA TYR A 14 -30.07 45.50 7.61
C TYR A 14 -30.57 45.23 9.04
N ASN A 15 -31.88 45.03 9.18
CA ASN A 15 -32.58 44.79 10.43
C ASN A 15 -33.30 43.44 10.29
N PRO A 16 -33.03 42.44 11.14
CA PRO A 16 -33.90 41.28 11.26
C PRO A 16 -34.54 41.24 12.64
N GLU A 17 -35.82 41.57 12.70
CA GLU A 17 -36.73 41.16 13.77
C GLU A 17 -37.81 40.26 13.19
N SER A 18 -38.25 39.32 14.03
CA SER A 18 -39.53 38.61 13.99
C SER A 18 -39.68 37.46 12.99
N SER A 19 -39.58 36.23 13.50
CA SER A 19 -40.82 35.48 13.82
C SER A 19 -40.50 34.23 14.63
N ALA A 20 -40.95 34.25 15.89
CA ALA A 20 -41.08 33.07 16.72
C ALA A 20 -42.29 32.27 16.25
N SER A 21 -42.11 30.98 15.97
CA SER A 21 -43.19 30.03 15.75
C SER A 21 -43.18 29.05 16.93
N SER A 22 -44.19 29.22 17.76
CA SER A 22 -44.65 28.30 18.80
C SER A 22 -45.23 27.04 18.18
N ALA A 23 -44.74 25.87 18.56
CA ALA A 23 -45.41 24.60 18.35
C ALA A 23 -45.44 23.82 19.67
N GLU A 24 -46.62 23.26 19.91
CA GLU A 24 -47.16 22.81 21.18
C GLU A 24 -46.48 21.55 21.72
N PHE A 25 -46.34 21.57 23.05
CA PHE A 25 -45.92 20.45 23.88
C PHE A 25 -47.17 19.66 24.27
N ILE A 26 -47.37 18.48 23.66
CA ILE A 26 -48.35 17.50 24.13
C ILE A 26 -47.57 16.35 24.77
N GLY A 27 -47.72 16.25 26.08
CA GLY A 27 -47.27 15.11 26.87
C GLY A 27 -48.15 13.89 26.62
N LEU A 28 -47.50 12.73 26.60
CA LEU A 28 -48.15 11.43 26.75
C LEU A 28 -47.23 10.54 27.58
N GLU A 29 -47.52 10.49 28.88
CA GLU A 29 -47.19 9.35 29.74
C GLU A 29 -47.94 8.12 29.23
N THR A 30 -47.24 6.99 29.10
CA THR A 30 -47.74 5.64 29.43
C THR A 30 -46.50 4.77 29.64
N SER A 31 -46.25 4.35 30.88
CA SER A 31 -46.72 3.11 31.50
C SER A 31 -45.71 1.97 31.35
N TRP A 32 -45.10 1.64 32.49
CA TRP A 32 -44.22 0.50 32.69
C TRP A 32 -45.00 -0.81 32.56
N GLY A 33 -44.55 -1.68 31.65
CA GLY A 33 -45.03 -3.05 31.51
C GLY A 33 -43.86 -4.03 31.50
N SER A 34 -43.57 -4.62 32.65
CA SER A 34 -42.73 -5.81 32.79
C SER A 34 -43.29 -6.97 31.97
N ASN A 35 -42.50 -7.59 31.10
CA ASN A 35 -42.72 -8.99 30.74
C ASN A 35 -41.46 -9.72 30.24
N LYS A 36 -41.02 -10.65 31.09
CA LYS A 36 -40.57 -12.02 30.83
C LYS A 36 -39.81 -12.33 29.52
N SER A 37 -38.53 -12.65 29.72
CA SER A 37 -37.88 -13.92 29.36
C SER A 37 -38.58 -14.74 28.26
N SER A 38 -37.98 -14.78 27.08
CA SER A 38 -38.16 -15.84 26.09
C SER A 38 -36.83 -16.01 25.36
N ARG A 39 -36.19 -17.17 25.56
CA ARG A 39 -35.00 -17.61 24.82
C ARG A 39 -35.35 -17.74 23.33
N PRO A 40 -34.47 -17.35 22.40
CA PRO A 40 -34.64 -17.73 21.00
C PRO A 40 -34.21 -19.19 20.83
N ASP A 41 -35.14 -19.98 20.29
CA ASP A 41 -34.95 -21.37 19.91
C ASP A 41 -33.85 -21.53 18.85
N SER A 42 -32.90 -22.41 19.15
CA SER A 42 -31.89 -22.92 18.23
C SER A 42 -32.51 -24.02 17.36
N SER A 43 -33.14 -23.68 16.25
CA SER A 43 -33.55 -24.68 15.25
C SER A 43 -33.77 -24.09 13.86
N LEU A 44 -32.71 -23.54 13.26
CA LEU A 44 -32.70 -23.18 11.82
C LEU A 44 -31.27 -23.19 11.28
N SER A 45 -30.63 -24.36 11.35
CA SER A 45 -29.34 -24.64 10.70
C SER A 45 -29.30 -26.09 10.23
N LYS A 46 -30.07 -26.41 9.16
CA LYS A 46 -29.95 -27.72 8.48
C LYS A 46 -30.60 -27.83 7.10
N THR A 47 -30.61 -26.76 6.29
CA THR A 47 -31.20 -26.86 4.94
C THR A 47 -30.46 -26.08 3.84
N PHE A 48 -29.24 -25.60 4.08
CA PHE A 48 -28.48 -24.83 3.08
C PHE A 48 -27.21 -25.52 2.56
N GLU A 49 -26.79 -26.65 3.14
CA GLU A 49 -25.60 -27.40 2.68
C GLU A 49 -25.89 -28.50 1.64
N ASP A 50 -27.15 -28.91 1.44
CA ASP A 50 -27.49 -29.97 0.47
C ASP A 50 -27.67 -29.46 -0.98
N SER A 51 -27.62 -28.14 -1.20
CA SER A 51 -27.81 -27.55 -2.53
C SER A 51 -26.50 -27.40 -3.33
N TYR A 52 -25.33 -27.52 -2.70
CA TYR A 52 -24.04 -27.29 -3.38
C TYR A 52 -23.30 -28.58 -3.78
N ARG A 53 -23.72 -29.75 -3.27
CA ARG A 53 -23.05 -31.03 -3.56
C ARG A 53 -23.64 -31.80 -4.75
N ARG A 54 -24.70 -31.28 -5.38
CA ARG A 54 -25.44 -31.98 -6.46
C ARG A 54 -25.20 -31.41 -7.87
N LYS A 55 -24.16 -30.60 -8.06
CA LYS A 55 -23.86 -29.93 -9.35
C LYS A 55 -22.50 -30.29 -9.95
N GLN A 56 -21.87 -31.38 -9.49
CA GLN A 56 -20.55 -31.82 -9.95
C GLN A 56 -20.51 -33.25 -10.53
N GLU A 57 -21.65 -33.88 -10.82
CA GLU A 57 -21.71 -35.25 -11.38
C GLU A 57 -22.57 -35.41 -12.65
N GLU A 58 -22.92 -34.32 -13.35
CA GLU A 58 -23.59 -34.41 -14.66
C GLU A 58 -22.97 -33.42 -15.66
N SER A 59 -21.81 -33.78 -16.22
CA SER A 59 -21.44 -33.40 -17.59
C SER A 59 -20.33 -34.32 -18.10
N SER A 60 -20.68 -35.57 -18.40
CA SER A 60 -19.84 -36.50 -19.13
C SER A 60 -20.65 -37.07 -20.29
N GLU A 61 -20.65 -36.37 -21.42
CA GLU A 61 -21.07 -36.82 -22.76
C GLU A 61 -20.43 -35.80 -23.73
N SER A 62 -19.27 -36.14 -24.29
CA SER A 62 -19.07 -36.76 -25.61
C SER A 62 -19.18 -35.72 -26.74
N GLU A 63 -18.06 -35.33 -27.34
CA GLU A 63 -17.96 -35.10 -28.78
C GLU A 63 -16.54 -35.40 -29.29
N ASP A 64 -16.55 -36.00 -30.47
CA ASP A 64 -15.52 -36.72 -31.19
C ASP A 64 -14.53 -35.83 -31.96
N VAL A 65 -13.31 -36.35 -32.09
CA VAL A 65 -12.48 -36.46 -33.31
C VAL A 65 -12.42 -35.28 -34.29
N SER A 66 -11.23 -34.70 -34.43
CA SER A 66 -10.64 -34.52 -35.75
C SER A 66 -9.10 -34.56 -35.68
N ASP A 67 -8.56 -35.67 -36.17
CA ASP A 67 -7.16 -35.83 -36.56
C ASP A 67 -6.78 -34.81 -37.65
N SER A 68 -5.64 -34.15 -37.45
CA SER A 68 -4.79 -33.77 -38.57
C SER A 68 -3.34 -33.75 -38.10
N GLU A 69 -2.67 -34.85 -38.41
CA GLU A 69 -1.22 -34.91 -38.60
C GLU A 69 -0.79 -33.77 -39.54
N ASP A 70 0.24 -33.02 -39.16
CA ASP A 70 1.30 -32.78 -40.14
C ASP A 70 2.65 -32.50 -39.51
N ALA A 71 3.64 -33.06 -40.16
CA ALA A 71 4.98 -33.33 -39.68
C ALA A 71 5.98 -32.20 -40.00
N ARG A 72 7.20 -32.38 -39.47
CA ARG A 72 8.47 -31.71 -39.82
C ARG A 72 8.57 -30.24 -39.36
N GLU A 73 9.69 -29.77 -38.83
CA GLU A 73 11.05 -30.07 -39.26
C GLU A 73 12.08 -29.82 -38.16
N LYS A 74 13.09 -30.69 -38.13
CA LYS A 74 14.31 -30.58 -37.35
C LYS A 74 15.05 -29.27 -37.68
N SER A 75 15.50 -28.54 -36.67
CA SER A 75 16.75 -27.80 -36.80
C SER A 75 17.64 -28.07 -35.59
N LYS A 76 18.69 -28.84 -35.88
CA LYS A 76 19.88 -29.00 -35.05
C LYS A 76 20.70 -27.73 -35.28
N ASP A 77 21.10 -27.04 -34.21
CA ASP A 77 22.38 -26.34 -34.26
C ASP A 77 23.13 -26.50 -32.94
N SER A 78 24.09 -27.41 -33.03
CA SER A 78 25.19 -27.60 -32.10
C SER A 78 26.21 -26.48 -32.32
N LEU A 79 26.33 -25.56 -31.37
CA LEU A 79 27.51 -24.70 -31.26
C LEU A 79 28.31 -25.09 -30.03
N THR A 80 29.18 -26.07 -30.26
CA THR A 80 30.40 -26.37 -29.50
C THR A 80 31.21 -25.09 -29.26
N TYR A 81 31.18 -24.59 -28.03
CA TYR A 81 32.10 -23.54 -27.58
C TYR A 81 33.46 -24.15 -27.22
N ASN A 82 34.45 -23.80 -28.03
CA ASN A 82 35.79 -24.36 -28.06
C ASN A 82 36.65 -23.73 -26.96
N LYS A 83 36.89 -24.49 -25.88
CA LYS A 83 37.74 -24.10 -24.73
C LYS A 83 39.21 -24.12 -25.14
N LYS A 84 39.74 -22.99 -25.64
CA LYS A 84 41.18 -22.80 -25.86
C LYS A 84 41.90 -22.68 -24.52
N ARG A 85 42.68 -23.73 -24.21
CA ARG A 85 43.65 -23.84 -23.12
C ARG A 85 44.91 -23.04 -23.50
N PRO A 86 45.33 -22.02 -22.72
CA PRO A 86 46.61 -21.37 -22.98
C PRO A 86 47.77 -22.30 -22.59
N GLU A 87 48.72 -22.44 -23.50
CA GLU A 87 49.98 -23.14 -23.31
C GLU A 87 50.81 -22.50 -22.20
N LEU A 88 51.22 -23.34 -21.26
CA LEU A 88 52.11 -23.01 -20.17
C LEU A 88 53.55 -22.98 -20.70
N VAL A 89 54.04 -21.80 -21.09
CA VAL A 89 55.45 -21.59 -21.43
C VAL A 89 56.30 -21.69 -20.16
N LYS A 90 57.05 -22.80 -20.02
CA LYS A 90 58.03 -23.01 -18.96
C LYS A 90 59.27 -22.15 -19.21
N ALA A 91 59.34 -20.99 -18.58
CA ALA A 91 60.59 -20.24 -18.42
C ALA A 91 61.42 -20.86 -17.28
N LYS A 92 62.56 -21.46 -17.61
CA LYS A 92 63.61 -21.84 -16.66
C LYS A 92 64.39 -20.58 -16.28
N THR A 93 64.08 -19.98 -15.13
CA THR A 93 64.95 -19.00 -14.48
C THR A 93 65.77 -19.70 -13.41
N THR A 94 67.07 -19.79 -13.65
CA THR A 94 68.08 -20.21 -12.68
C THR A 94 68.25 -19.10 -11.64
N LEU A 95 67.60 -19.29 -10.49
CA LEU A 95 67.71 -18.43 -9.31
C LEU A 95 68.95 -18.84 -8.52
N LYS A 96 69.95 -17.96 -8.46
CA LYS A 96 71.13 -18.10 -7.60
C LYS A 96 70.67 -18.04 -6.13
N GLU A 97 70.91 -19.10 -5.38
CA GLU A 97 70.79 -19.14 -3.93
C GLU A 97 71.84 -18.20 -3.31
N ALA A 98 71.40 -17.02 -2.88
CA ALA A 98 72.10 -16.23 -1.89
C ALA A 98 71.51 -16.56 -0.52
N ASN A 99 72.30 -17.26 0.30
CA ASN A 99 71.99 -17.53 1.70
C ASN A 99 71.82 -16.21 2.46
N ASN A 100 70.56 -15.77 2.62
CA ASN A 100 70.19 -14.62 3.44
C ASN A 100 69.22 -15.05 4.54
N TYR A 101 69.73 -15.83 5.49
CA TYR A 101 69.00 -16.35 6.65
C TYR A 101 68.64 -15.25 7.69
N GLY A 102 69.13 -14.02 7.53
CA GLY A 102 68.87 -12.90 8.46
C GLY A 102 67.58 -12.12 8.18
N LEU A 103 67.13 -12.07 6.92
CA LEU A 103 65.93 -11.30 6.51
C LEU A 103 64.61 -12.06 6.74
N SER A 104 64.69 -13.38 6.90
CA SER A 104 63.53 -14.27 7.06
C SER A 104 62.81 -14.09 8.40
N ARG A 105 63.56 -13.85 9.49
CA ARG A 105 62.96 -13.75 10.83
C ARG A 105 62.13 -12.49 11.05
N THR A 106 62.57 -11.35 10.52
CA THR A 106 61.81 -10.09 10.62
C THR A 106 60.58 -10.09 9.72
N TYR A 107 60.67 -10.72 8.54
CA TYR A 107 59.54 -10.83 7.61
C TYR A 107 58.42 -11.74 8.14
N MET A 108 58.78 -12.88 8.76
CA MET A 108 57.80 -13.78 9.40
C MET A 108 57.10 -13.13 10.59
N ALA A 109 57.80 -12.28 11.35
CA ALA A 109 57.19 -11.53 12.44
C ALA A 109 56.13 -10.53 11.92
N LEU A 110 56.42 -9.79 10.84
CA LEU A 110 55.46 -8.85 10.24
C LEU A 110 54.21 -9.56 9.70
N ILE A 111 54.37 -10.69 9.01
CA ILE A 111 53.24 -11.48 8.50
C ILE A 111 52.33 -11.94 9.65
N SER A 112 52.91 -12.35 10.78
CA SER A 112 52.11 -12.78 11.95
C SER A 112 51.27 -11.64 12.56
N VAL A 113 51.79 -10.40 12.53
CA VAL A 113 51.06 -9.20 13.00
C VAL A 113 49.93 -8.85 12.04
N PHE A 114 50.15 -8.93 10.73
CA PHE A 114 49.08 -8.66 9.75
C PHE A 114 47.98 -9.73 9.79
N LEU A 115 48.34 -11.01 9.97
CA LEU A 115 47.35 -12.08 10.10
C LEU A 115 46.54 -11.94 11.39
N SER A 116 47.17 -11.64 12.52
CA SER A 116 46.45 -11.43 13.78
C SER A 116 45.56 -10.19 13.72
N LEU A 117 46.02 -9.09 13.11
CA LEU A 117 45.20 -7.90 12.89
C LEU A 117 44.03 -8.18 11.95
N GLY A 118 44.24 -8.97 10.88
CA GLY A 118 43.18 -9.39 9.97
C GLY A 118 42.11 -10.24 10.66
N VAL A 119 42.51 -11.19 11.51
CA VAL A 119 41.57 -12.01 12.31
C VAL A 119 40.80 -11.15 13.30
N VAL A 120 41.45 -10.19 13.97
CA VAL A 120 40.78 -9.25 14.88
C VAL A 120 39.81 -8.35 14.12
N LEU A 121 40.14 -7.87 12.93
CA LEU A 121 39.23 -7.07 12.11
C LEU A 121 38.04 -7.88 11.59
N VAL A 122 38.22 -9.17 11.26
CA VAL A 122 37.13 -10.07 10.86
C VAL A 122 36.23 -10.41 12.05
N TRP A 123 36.79 -10.60 13.25
CA TRP A 123 36.03 -10.90 14.46
C TRP A 123 35.36 -9.65 15.08
N CYS A 124 35.99 -8.48 15.02
CA CYS A 124 35.39 -7.22 15.48
C CYS A 124 34.49 -6.55 14.43
N GLY A 125 34.62 -6.91 13.15
CA GLY A 125 33.84 -6.32 12.05
C GLY A 125 32.37 -6.75 12.05
N SER A 126 32.00 -7.76 12.84
CA SER A 126 30.60 -8.12 13.06
C SER A 126 30.01 -7.21 14.14
N VAL A 127 29.88 -5.91 13.83
CA VAL A 127 29.03 -5.02 14.64
C VAL A 127 27.62 -5.64 14.57
N PRO A 128 27.04 -6.08 15.70
CA PRO A 128 25.66 -6.52 15.70
C PRO A 128 24.83 -5.34 15.22
N GLU A 129 24.18 -5.48 14.08
CA GLU A 129 23.19 -4.52 13.62
C GLU A 129 22.17 -4.40 14.76
N LEU A 130 22.21 -3.26 15.48
CA LEU A 130 21.29 -3.01 16.57
C LEU A 130 19.88 -3.18 16.00
N PRO A 131 19.04 -4.08 16.54
CA PRO A 131 17.73 -4.33 15.96
C PRO A 131 16.99 -3.01 15.92
N ALA A 132 16.64 -2.56 14.72
CA ALA A 132 15.93 -1.30 14.52
C ALA A 132 14.72 -1.29 15.44
N THR A 133 14.72 -0.38 16.42
CA THR A 133 13.65 -0.31 17.42
C THR A 133 12.35 -0.02 16.68
N LYS A 134 11.45 -1.02 16.63
CA LYS A 134 10.15 -0.88 15.98
C LYS A 134 9.42 0.34 16.54
N MET A 135 8.94 1.20 15.65
CA MET A 135 8.18 2.38 16.06
C MET A 135 6.83 1.92 16.59
N SER A 136 6.40 2.46 17.74
CA SER A 136 5.08 2.17 18.33
C SER A 136 4.01 3.12 17.78
N ILE A 137 2.82 2.57 17.50
CA ILE A 137 1.66 3.34 17.01
C ILE A 137 1.08 4.26 18.10
N HIS A 138 1.25 3.90 19.38
CA HIS A 138 0.74 4.67 20.53
C HIS A 138 1.26 6.11 20.56
N LEU A 139 2.52 6.31 20.16
CA LEU A 139 3.14 7.65 20.08
C LEU A 139 2.50 8.54 19.02
N ILE A 140 1.84 7.94 18.03
CA ILE A 140 1.08 8.65 17.00
C ILE A 140 -0.32 8.95 17.55
N GLN A 141 -0.98 7.96 18.15
CA GLN A 141 -2.29 8.13 18.78
C GLN A 141 -2.31 9.31 19.78
N GLU A 142 -1.31 9.42 20.66
CA GLU A 142 -1.19 10.54 21.60
C GLU A 142 -1.13 11.93 20.93
N LYS A 143 -0.60 12.01 19.70
CA LYS A 143 -0.51 13.27 18.94
C LYS A 143 -1.79 13.63 18.20
N PHE A 144 -2.70 12.68 18.02
CA PHE A 144 -3.94 12.85 17.27
C PHE A 144 -5.15 12.32 18.07
N PRO A 145 -5.43 12.88 19.27
CA PRO A 145 -6.45 12.35 20.17
C PRO A 145 -7.89 12.53 19.66
N THR A 146 -8.11 13.30 18.59
CA THR A 146 -9.43 13.51 17.98
C THR A 146 -9.84 12.42 17.00
N GLN A 147 -8.90 11.54 16.61
CA GLN A 147 -9.20 10.45 15.67
C GLN A 147 -9.86 9.28 16.40
N ASN A 148 -10.72 8.54 15.69
CA ASN A 148 -11.36 7.34 16.23
C ASN A 148 -10.31 6.25 16.51
N ASP A 149 -10.40 5.58 17.65
CA ASP A 149 -9.50 4.49 18.05
C ASP A 149 -9.39 3.35 17.02
N ASP A 150 -10.47 3.11 16.25
CA ASP A 150 -10.50 2.12 15.17
C ASP A 150 -9.38 2.34 14.14
N ILE A 151 -8.97 3.60 13.90
CA ILE A 151 -7.91 3.92 12.93
C ILE A 151 -6.57 3.32 13.36
N TRP A 152 -6.25 3.33 14.66
CA TRP A 152 -4.96 2.88 15.18
C TRP A 152 -4.87 1.36 15.11
N LEU A 153 -5.93 0.69 15.57
CA LEU A 153 -6.03 -0.76 15.52
C LEU A 153 -6.00 -1.27 14.08
N ALA A 154 -6.79 -0.64 13.18
CA ALA A 154 -6.81 -1.02 11.77
C ALA A 154 -5.45 -0.81 11.12
N PHE A 155 -4.79 0.33 11.36
CA PHE A 155 -3.51 0.65 10.73
C PHE A 155 -2.37 -0.24 11.23
N GLU A 156 -2.27 -0.47 12.55
CA GLU A 156 -1.30 -1.40 13.14
C GLU A 156 -1.51 -2.82 12.63
N SER A 157 -2.76 -3.29 12.61
CA SER A 157 -3.12 -4.61 12.08
C SER A 157 -2.74 -4.75 10.60
N GLY A 158 -3.05 -3.74 9.76
CA GLY A 158 -2.69 -3.74 8.34
C GLY A 158 -1.17 -3.77 8.12
N VAL A 159 -0.40 -2.98 8.88
CA VAL A 159 1.07 -3.03 8.82
C VAL A 159 1.60 -4.39 9.25
N ASN A 160 1.05 -4.97 10.32
CA ASN A 160 1.43 -6.30 10.77
C ASN A 160 1.10 -7.39 9.74
N ASP A 161 -0.04 -7.29 9.05
CA ASP A 161 -0.42 -8.20 7.97
C ASP A 161 0.57 -8.13 6.80
N VAL A 162 1.03 -6.93 6.43
CA VAL A 162 2.08 -6.74 5.42
C VAL A 162 3.37 -7.48 5.80
N ILE A 163 3.76 -7.42 7.08
CA ILE A 163 4.98 -8.03 7.59
C ILE A 163 4.86 -9.56 7.71
N THR A 164 3.74 -10.04 8.22
CA THR A 164 3.56 -11.45 8.62
C THR A 164 3.03 -12.32 7.49
N ARG A 165 2.24 -11.75 6.57
CA ARG A 165 1.60 -12.49 5.47
C ARG A 165 2.18 -12.19 4.09
N ASN A 166 3.17 -11.29 4.00
CA ASN A 166 3.84 -10.89 2.76
C ASN A 166 2.92 -10.32 1.67
N ARG A 167 1.71 -9.87 2.02
CA ARG A 167 0.72 -9.35 1.06
C ARG A 167 0.53 -7.84 1.20
N PRO A 168 -0.01 -7.15 0.18
CA PRO A 168 -0.36 -5.76 0.31
C PRO A 168 -1.44 -5.50 1.38
N SER A 169 -1.41 -4.30 1.94
CA SER A 169 -2.54 -3.75 2.69
C SER A 169 -2.94 -2.40 2.10
N THR A 170 -4.25 -2.11 2.05
CA THR A 170 -4.77 -0.86 1.50
C THR A 170 -5.63 -0.12 2.50
N PHE A 171 -5.52 1.21 2.49
CA PHE A 171 -6.30 2.12 3.30
C PHE A 171 -6.81 3.28 2.46
N ILE A 172 -8.07 3.66 2.64
CA ILE A 172 -8.61 4.92 2.11
C ILE A 172 -8.92 5.84 3.28
N PHE A 173 -8.27 6.99 3.31
CA PHE A 173 -8.48 8.04 4.28
C PHE A 173 -9.49 9.05 3.70
N LEU A 174 -10.71 9.03 4.24
CA LEU A 174 -11.76 10.01 3.95
C LEU A 174 -11.54 11.26 4.82
N TYR A 175 -11.62 12.43 4.22
CA TYR A 175 -11.47 13.68 4.95
C TYR A 175 -12.27 14.81 4.33
N GLN A 176 -12.68 15.77 5.17
CA GLN A 176 -13.25 17.05 4.72
C GLN A 176 -12.16 18.12 4.65
N GLU A 177 -12.46 19.27 4.06
CA GLU A 177 -11.47 20.33 3.85
C GLU A 177 -10.83 20.80 5.17
N GLU A 178 -11.62 20.90 6.22
CA GLU A 178 -11.20 21.35 7.54
C GLU A 178 -10.13 20.42 8.14
N ALA A 179 -10.11 19.15 7.72
CA ALA A 179 -9.17 18.13 8.20
C ALA A 179 -7.91 17.99 7.32
N GLU A 180 -7.74 18.76 6.23
CA GLU A 180 -6.59 18.63 5.33
C GLU A 180 -5.24 18.79 6.06
N GLY A 181 -5.15 19.78 6.96
CA GLY A 181 -3.96 20.01 7.77
C GLY A 181 -3.62 18.84 8.69
N THR A 182 -4.64 18.20 9.25
CA THR A 182 -4.51 17.04 10.15
C THR A 182 -4.16 15.78 9.38
N LEU A 183 -4.84 15.51 8.26
CA LEU A 183 -4.48 14.43 7.33
C LEU A 183 -3.01 14.50 6.93
N ARG A 184 -2.51 15.68 6.53
CA ARG A 184 -1.11 15.81 6.09
C ARG A 184 -0.12 15.38 7.18
N LYS A 185 -0.33 15.83 8.42
CA LYS A 185 0.53 15.47 9.56
C LYS A 185 0.36 13.98 9.92
N LEU A 186 -0.87 13.47 9.86
CA LEU A 186 -1.19 12.08 10.15
C LEU A 186 -0.50 11.15 9.16
N LEU A 187 -0.60 11.41 7.86
CA LEU A 187 0.08 10.66 6.80
C LEU A 187 1.59 10.67 6.97
N GLU A 188 2.19 11.79 7.38
CA GLU A 188 3.62 11.88 7.67
C GLU A 188 4.03 10.92 8.79
N GLN A 189 3.28 10.89 9.90
CA GLN A 189 3.58 9.99 11.02
C GLN A 189 3.29 8.51 10.67
N LEU A 190 2.13 8.23 10.08
CA LEU A 190 1.72 6.86 9.74
C LEU A 190 2.59 6.24 8.66
N SER A 191 2.96 6.99 7.62
CA SER A 191 3.89 6.48 6.61
C SER A 191 5.27 6.23 7.18
N LYS A 192 5.76 7.08 8.09
CA LYS A 192 7.02 6.85 8.80
C LYS A 192 6.97 5.58 9.66
N TYR A 193 5.88 5.39 10.43
CA TYR A 193 5.65 4.18 11.19
C TYR A 193 5.64 2.94 10.30
N ALA A 194 4.92 2.98 9.18
CA ALA A 194 4.85 1.88 8.23
C ALA A 194 6.23 1.57 7.62
N LEU A 195 6.98 2.58 7.17
CA LEU A 195 8.32 2.42 6.60
C LEU A 195 9.29 1.78 7.60
N CYS A 196 9.29 2.27 8.84
CA CYS A 196 10.12 1.73 9.92
C CYS A 196 9.83 0.27 10.25
N ASN A 197 8.58 -0.18 10.09
CA ASN A 197 8.16 -1.53 10.44
C ASN A 197 8.21 -2.51 9.24
N ILE A 198 7.96 -2.05 8.01
CA ILE A 198 7.89 -2.88 6.79
C ILE A 198 9.24 -2.97 6.07
N ARG A 199 10.04 -1.89 6.12
CA ARG A 199 11.34 -1.77 5.44
C ARG A 199 12.37 -1.16 6.40
N ASP A 200 12.78 0.07 6.13
CA ASP A 200 13.79 0.82 6.85
C ASP A 200 13.30 2.27 7.05
N CYS A 201 13.50 2.83 8.24
CA CYS A 201 13.09 4.19 8.60
C CYS A 201 13.70 5.30 7.73
N SER A 202 14.80 5.02 7.03
CA SER A 202 15.52 5.93 6.14
C SER A 202 14.88 6.05 4.75
N LYS A 203 13.99 5.11 4.39
CA LYS A 203 13.21 5.15 3.15
C LYS A 203 12.15 6.25 3.21
N LYS A 204 11.62 6.59 2.03
CA LYS A 204 10.55 7.58 1.86
C LYS A 204 9.37 6.94 1.16
N PRO A 205 8.12 7.32 1.50
CA PRO A 205 6.97 6.80 0.79
C PRO A 205 6.99 7.34 -0.64
N ILE A 206 6.52 6.53 -1.58
CA ILE A 206 6.20 7.03 -2.93
C ILE A 206 4.93 7.85 -2.81
N VAL A 207 4.93 9.07 -3.32
CA VAL A 207 3.74 9.94 -3.28
C VAL A 207 3.30 10.23 -4.71
N LEU A 208 2.09 9.77 -5.06
CA LEU A 208 1.46 10.01 -6.34
C LEU A 208 0.37 11.08 -6.19
N SER A 209 0.39 12.09 -7.05
CA SER A 209 -0.68 13.08 -7.16
C SER A 209 -1.67 12.69 -8.24
N ASP A 210 -2.87 13.24 -8.16
CA ASP A 210 -3.89 13.13 -9.21
C ASP A 210 -3.37 13.63 -10.57
N SER A 211 -2.54 14.68 -10.58
CA SER A 211 -1.93 15.19 -11.82
C SER A 211 -1.03 14.19 -12.54
N GLU A 212 -0.30 13.35 -11.80
CA GLU A 212 0.56 12.32 -12.40
C GLU A 212 -0.29 11.15 -12.93
N LEU A 213 -1.28 10.74 -12.15
CA LEU A 213 -2.21 9.65 -12.51
C LEU A 213 -3.11 10.02 -13.69
N ASN A 214 -3.40 11.30 -13.86
CA ASN A 214 -4.19 11.82 -14.98
C ASN A 214 -3.32 12.32 -16.15
N SER A 215 -2.01 12.07 -16.14
CA SER A 215 -1.15 12.43 -17.26
C SER A 215 -1.58 11.69 -18.54
N PRO A 216 -1.42 12.29 -19.74
CA PRO A 216 -1.83 11.64 -21.00
C PRO A 216 -1.19 10.26 -21.20
N GLN A 217 0.04 10.07 -20.75
CA GLN A 217 0.74 8.80 -20.81
C GLN A 217 0.05 7.73 -19.96
N VAL A 218 -0.26 8.02 -18.68
CA VAL A 218 -0.91 7.06 -17.78
C VAL A 218 -2.36 6.79 -18.20
N VAL A 219 -3.07 7.80 -18.69
CA VAL A 219 -4.46 7.65 -19.15
C VAL A 219 -4.55 6.79 -20.40
N SER A 220 -3.58 6.91 -21.33
CA SER A 220 -3.55 6.08 -22.54
C SER A 220 -3.04 4.67 -22.26
N ASP A 221 -2.09 4.53 -21.35
CA ASP A 221 -1.52 3.27 -20.91
C ASP A 221 -1.18 3.32 -19.42
N TYR A 222 -2.06 2.74 -18.59
CA TYR A 222 -1.83 2.66 -17.15
C TYR A 222 -0.66 1.71 -16.81
N GLY A 223 -0.23 0.85 -17.74
CA GLY A 223 0.95 0.00 -17.61
C GLY A 223 2.24 0.81 -17.43
N SER A 224 2.31 2.01 -18.01
CA SER A 224 3.43 2.92 -17.81
C SER A 224 3.62 3.33 -16.33
N LEU A 225 2.54 3.43 -15.56
CA LEU A 225 2.60 3.69 -14.12
C LEU A 225 3.20 2.49 -13.38
N ILE A 226 2.81 1.28 -13.80
CA ILE A 226 3.28 0.02 -13.23
C ILE A 226 4.79 -0.11 -13.43
N GLU A 227 5.26 0.04 -14.68
CA GLU A 227 6.68 -0.03 -15.03
C GLU A 227 7.51 1.00 -14.26
N LYS A 228 7.01 2.24 -14.17
CA LYS A 228 7.70 3.35 -13.49
C LYS A 228 7.90 3.10 -11.99
N TYR A 229 6.93 2.48 -11.33
CA TYR A 229 6.89 2.42 -9.87
C TYR A 229 7.16 1.05 -9.26
N ARG A 230 7.14 -0.03 -10.04
CA ARG A 230 7.36 -1.40 -9.55
C ARG A 230 8.61 -1.53 -8.67
N ASP A 231 9.78 -1.18 -9.21
CA ASP A 231 11.05 -1.41 -8.52
C ASP A 231 11.20 -0.50 -7.30
N ARG A 232 10.78 0.78 -7.44
CA ARG A 232 10.77 1.74 -6.32
C ARG A 232 9.83 1.30 -5.20
N LEU A 233 8.68 0.72 -5.55
CA LEU A 233 7.73 0.25 -4.54
C LEU A 233 8.25 -1.01 -3.88
N SER A 234 8.90 -1.91 -4.62
CA SER A 234 9.58 -3.07 -4.05
C SER A 234 10.61 -2.66 -3.00
N GLU A 235 11.39 -1.61 -3.30
CA GLU A 235 12.38 -1.05 -2.39
C GLU A 235 11.76 -0.31 -1.19
N ASN A 236 10.80 0.58 -1.43
CA ASN A 236 10.29 1.49 -0.40
C ASN A 236 9.15 0.89 0.43
N GLY A 237 8.35 -0.01 -0.13
CA GLY A 237 7.26 -0.69 0.55
C GLY A 237 6.04 0.15 0.91
N VAL A 238 6.04 1.48 0.73
CA VAL A 238 4.88 2.34 1.03
C VAL A 238 4.59 3.30 -0.11
N MET A 239 3.33 3.35 -0.54
CA MET A 239 2.81 4.27 -1.55
C MET A 239 1.62 5.05 -1.01
N ILE A 240 1.63 6.36 -1.21
CA ILE A 240 0.56 7.28 -0.89
C ILE A 240 -0.01 7.81 -2.20
N VAL A 241 -1.31 7.63 -2.42
CA VAL A 241 -2.04 8.13 -3.57
C VAL A 241 -2.96 9.24 -3.11
N LYS A 242 -2.69 10.46 -3.56
CA LYS A 242 -3.46 11.64 -3.15
C LYS A 242 -4.66 11.87 -4.05
N ASN A 243 -5.74 12.31 -3.44
CA ASN A 243 -6.92 12.87 -4.09
C ASN A 243 -7.55 11.89 -5.09
N LEU A 244 -7.81 10.66 -4.63
CA LEU A 244 -8.33 9.57 -5.45
C LEU A 244 -9.65 9.94 -6.14
N GLU A 245 -10.46 10.82 -5.56
CA GLU A 245 -11.70 11.34 -6.15
C GLU A 245 -11.51 12.07 -7.50
N ASN A 246 -10.29 12.54 -7.76
CA ASN A 246 -9.91 13.24 -8.99
C ASN A 246 -9.26 12.31 -10.03
N VAL A 247 -8.98 11.05 -9.67
CA VAL A 247 -8.32 10.09 -10.55
C VAL A 247 -9.34 9.44 -11.48
N ARG A 248 -8.98 9.26 -12.76
CA ARG A 248 -9.80 8.55 -13.74
C ARG A 248 -9.79 7.04 -13.50
N GLY A 249 -10.90 6.37 -13.84
CA GLY A 249 -11.03 4.92 -13.66
C GLY A 249 -9.99 4.16 -14.48
N VAL A 250 -9.72 4.63 -15.72
CA VAL A 250 -8.72 4.00 -16.58
C VAL A 250 -7.32 3.97 -15.97
N SER A 251 -6.90 5.05 -15.32
CA SER A 251 -5.61 5.16 -14.63
C SER A 251 -5.58 4.34 -13.34
N ALA A 252 -6.70 4.34 -12.60
CA ALA A 252 -6.83 3.60 -11.35
C ALA A 252 -6.70 2.07 -11.54
N GLN A 253 -6.90 1.55 -12.76
CA GLN A 253 -6.67 0.14 -13.08
C GLN A 253 -5.25 -0.36 -12.75
N ALA A 254 -4.24 0.52 -12.75
CA ALA A 254 -2.89 0.13 -12.33
C ALA A 254 -2.87 -0.47 -10.91
N PHE A 255 -3.81 -0.06 -10.05
CA PHE A 255 -3.90 -0.56 -8.68
C PHE A 255 -4.48 -1.98 -8.59
N HIS A 256 -5.06 -2.55 -9.66
CA HIS A 256 -5.39 -3.99 -9.69
C HIS A 256 -4.17 -4.84 -9.42
N THR A 257 -3.09 -4.60 -10.17
CA THR A 257 -1.87 -5.40 -10.10
C THR A 257 -1.08 -5.11 -8.83
N PHE A 258 -1.08 -3.85 -8.38
CA PHE A 258 -0.38 -3.43 -7.18
C PHE A 258 -1.03 -3.93 -5.89
N CYS A 259 -2.36 -3.90 -5.82
CA CYS A 259 -3.13 -4.20 -4.61
C CYS A 259 -3.76 -5.60 -4.62
N ASP A 260 -3.30 -6.50 -5.50
CA ASP A 260 -3.82 -7.87 -5.51
C ASP A 260 -3.41 -8.62 -4.24
N GLU A 261 -4.36 -9.28 -3.59
CA GLU A 261 -4.10 -10.00 -2.33
C GLU A 261 -3.38 -11.33 -2.56
N PHE A 262 -3.58 -11.97 -3.73
CA PHE A 262 -3.12 -13.33 -4.01
C PHE A 262 -1.86 -13.36 -4.86
N THR A 263 -1.78 -12.49 -5.87
CA THR A 263 -0.65 -12.36 -6.79
C THR A 263 -0.25 -10.90 -6.96
N PRO A 264 0.17 -10.21 -5.89
CA PRO A 264 0.61 -8.83 -5.96
C PRO A 264 1.85 -8.71 -6.84
N LEU A 265 1.93 -7.62 -7.62
CA LEU A 265 3.16 -7.30 -8.34
C LEU A 265 4.34 -7.02 -7.40
N VAL A 266 4.04 -6.41 -6.26
CA VAL A 266 5.01 -6.09 -5.22
C VAL A 266 4.48 -6.60 -3.89
N GLU A 267 5.14 -7.63 -3.38
CA GLU A 267 4.87 -8.16 -2.05
C GLU A 267 5.30 -7.18 -0.95
N LYS A 268 4.72 -7.35 0.23
CA LYS A 268 5.05 -6.57 1.43
C LYS A 268 4.97 -5.05 1.20
N SER A 269 3.85 -4.56 0.65
CA SER A 269 3.62 -3.14 0.41
C SER A 269 2.38 -2.58 1.11
N LEU A 270 2.41 -1.32 1.50
CA LEU A 270 1.28 -0.59 2.06
C LEU A 270 0.84 0.52 1.10
N PHE A 271 -0.46 0.55 0.79
CA PHE A 271 -1.08 1.61 -0.01
C PHE A 271 -1.99 2.47 0.85
N ILE A 272 -1.79 3.78 0.78
CA ILE A 272 -2.59 4.77 1.48
C ILE A 272 -3.19 5.70 0.44
N PHE A 273 -4.49 5.58 0.20
CA PHE A 273 -5.24 6.48 -0.65
C PHE A 273 -5.85 7.59 0.20
N THR A 274 -5.91 8.81 -0.32
CA THR A 274 -6.66 9.92 0.30
C THR A 274 -7.83 10.27 -0.59
N MET A 275 -8.97 10.58 0.02
CA MET A 275 -10.17 10.97 -0.69
C MET A 275 -10.86 12.12 0.02
N LYS A 276 -10.93 13.28 -0.65
CA LYS A 276 -11.62 14.46 -0.12
C LYS A 276 -13.12 14.34 -0.39
N VAL A 277 -13.92 14.53 0.66
CA VAL A 277 -15.38 14.49 0.59
C VAL A 277 -15.98 15.79 1.10
N LYS A 278 -17.19 16.12 0.64
CA LYS A 278 -17.92 17.29 1.15
C LYS A 278 -18.41 17.07 2.57
N GLU A 279 -18.91 15.87 2.84
CA GLU A 279 -19.41 15.44 4.13
C GLU A 279 -18.96 14.00 4.36
N LEU A 280 -18.58 13.66 5.59
CA LEU A 280 -18.29 12.28 5.97
C LEU A 280 -19.58 11.45 6.00
N PRO A 281 -19.53 10.18 5.57
CA PRO A 281 -20.71 9.32 5.58
C PRO A 281 -21.15 9.05 7.03
N ARG A 282 -22.45 9.19 7.32
CA ARG A 282 -22.98 8.92 8.68
C ARG A 282 -22.83 7.47 9.11
N ALA A 283 -22.81 6.54 8.14
CA ALA A 283 -22.61 5.13 8.35
C ALA A 283 -22.12 4.49 7.04
N GLY A 284 -21.33 3.42 7.16
CA GLY A 284 -20.95 2.58 6.02
C GLY A 284 -19.96 3.24 5.07
N SER A 285 -18.82 3.70 5.57
CA SER A 285 -17.80 4.42 4.79
C SER A 285 -17.29 3.61 3.58
N MET A 286 -17.17 2.28 3.70
CA MET A 286 -16.85 1.41 2.56
C MET A 286 -17.91 1.45 1.47
N LYS A 287 -19.21 1.36 1.84
CA LYS A 287 -20.33 1.41 0.88
C LYS A 287 -20.39 2.78 0.19
N PHE A 288 -20.17 3.85 0.96
CA PHE A 288 -20.07 5.20 0.40
C PHE A 288 -18.98 5.30 -0.67
N VAL A 289 -17.79 4.74 -0.41
CA VAL A 289 -16.68 4.76 -1.37
C VAL A 289 -17.00 3.94 -2.62
N ASP A 290 -17.58 2.75 -2.48
CA ASP A 290 -18.02 1.92 -3.62
C ASP A 290 -19.00 2.70 -4.51
N GLU A 291 -20.07 3.24 -3.92
CA GLU A 291 -21.09 4.01 -4.65
C GLU A 291 -20.52 5.27 -5.30
N TYR A 292 -19.60 5.96 -4.61
CA TYR A 292 -18.93 7.14 -5.16
C TYR A 292 -18.17 6.78 -6.43
N PHE A 293 -17.28 5.77 -6.36
CA PHE A 293 -16.45 5.42 -7.51
C PHE A 293 -17.22 4.70 -8.61
N ARG A 294 -18.29 3.97 -8.28
CA ARG A 294 -19.20 3.38 -9.27
C ARG A 294 -19.81 4.44 -10.19
N ASN A 295 -20.15 5.60 -9.63
CA ASN A 295 -20.67 6.74 -10.39
C ASN A 295 -19.58 7.55 -11.09
N LYS A 296 -18.37 7.62 -10.50
CA LYS A 296 -17.24 8.41 -11.03
C LYS A 296 -16.52 7.71 -12.19
N TRP A 297 -16.20 6.43 -12.04
CA TRP A 297 -15.35 5.65 -12.96
C TRP A 297 -16.19 4.95 -14.03
N THR A 298 -16.87 5.77 -14.84
CA THR A 298 -17.66 5.30 -15.99
C THR A 298 -16.80 4.98 -17.22
N ASP A 299 -15.51 5.29 -17.18
CA ASP A 299 -14.55 5.05 -18.26
C ASP A 299 -13.88 3.66 -18.21
N ILE A 300 -14.33 2.77 -17.32
CA ILE A 300 -13.92 1.37 -17.24
C ILE A 300 -15.14 0.43 -17.23
N LYS A 301 -14.93 -0.83 -17.61
CA LYS A 301 -15.99 -1.85 -17.59
C LYS A 301 -16.41 -2.18 -16.16
N ILE A 302 -17.67 -2.59 -15.98
CA ILE A 302 -18.22 -2.93 -14.66
C ILE A 302 -17.47 -4.06 -13.95
N ASP A 303 -17.01 -5.08 -14.69
CA ASP A 303 -16.24 -6.19 -14.11
C ASP A 303 -14.86 -5.71 -13.63
N THR A 304 -14.21 -4.86 -14.43
CA THR A 304 -12.95 -4.19 -14.07
C THR A 304 -13.13 -3.31 -12.84
N PHE A 305 -14.23 -2.55 -12.77
CA PHE A 305 -14.57 -1.73 -11.61
C PHE A 305 -14.74 -2.57 -10.35
N ASN A 306 -15.60 -3.60 -10.41
CA ASN A 306 -15.90 -4.44 -9.26
C ASN A 306 -14.64 -5.12 -8.70
N ALA A 307 -13.75 -5.61 -9.59
CA ALA A 307 -12.49 -6.18 -9.16
C ALA A 307 -11.51 -5.13 -8.57
N LEU A 308 -11.56 -3.88 -9.05
CA LEU A 308 -10.65 -2.83 -8.60
C LEU A 308 -11.04 -2.36 -7.22
N ILE A 309 -12.31 -2.01 -7.07
CA ILE A 309 -12.83 -1.39 -5.85
C ILE A 309 -12.63 -2.31 -4.66
N THR A 310 -12.90 -3.62 -4.80
CA THR A 310 -12.69 -4.60 -3.72
C THR A 310 -11.24 -4.68 -3.24
N ARG A 311 -10.26 -4.41 -4.11
CA ARG A 311 -8.83 -4.46 -3.77
C ARG A 311 -8.36 -3.20 -3.03
N ILE A 312 -8.89 -2.03 -3.38
CA ILE A 312 -8.44 -0.74 -2.82
C ILE A 312 -9.26 -0.28 -1.60
N THR A 313 -10.47 -0.85 -1.40
CA THR A 313 -11.36 -0.48 -0.29
C THR A 313 -11.29 -1.46 0.89
N SER A 314 -10.18 -2.17 1.11
CA SER A 314 -10.10 -3.15 2.20
C SER A 314 -10.32 -2.52 3.58
N MET A 315 -9.82 -1.28 3.77
CA MET A 315 -10.03 -0.49 4.97
C MET A 315 -10.32 0.96 4.58
N VAL A 316 -11.40 1.52 5.12
CA VAL A 316 -11.79 2.91 4.92
C VAL A 316 -11.88 3.56 6.29
N VAL A 317 -11.12 4.64 6.48
CA VAL A 317 -10.99 5.34 7.75
C VAL A 317 -11.30 6.82 7.56
N GLU A 318 -11.90 7.44 8.56
CA GLU A 318 -12.28 8.84 8.53
C GLU A 318 -11.29 9.67 9.33
N VAL A 319 -10.90 10.82 8.79
CA VAL A 319 -9.96 11.74 9.43
C VAL A 319 -10.72 12.93 9.99
N MET A 320 -10.60 13.10 11.29
CA MET A 320 -11.17 14.23 12.01
C MET A 320 -10.20 15.42 11.97
N PRO A 321 -10.71 16.67 12.00
CA PRO A 321 -9.87 17.86 11.98
C PRO A 321 -8.95 18.00 13.20
#